data_AF-A0A564YXJ7-F1
#
_entry.id   AF-A0A564YXJ7-F1
#
_cell.length_a   1.000
_cell.length_b   1.000
_cell.length_c   1.000
_cell.angle_alpha   90.00
_cell.angle_beta   90.00
_cell.angle_gamma   90.00
#
_symmetry.space_group_name_H-M   'P 1'
#
loop_
_entity.id
_entity.type
_entity.pdbx_description
1 polymer ?
#
loop_
_entity_poly.entity_id
_entity_poly.type
_entity_poly.pdbx_seq_one_letter_code
_entity_poly.pdbx_strand_id
1 'polypeptide(L)'
;MLRDAAGVHLKMASARKLFNEDVNKTFIEDLKSFVNGTLADALKAKGKLQEGRLDMDSSKNKVKNAKDNEQRAKFEAELRQHEIEYDKVHQQSVALFEKTVKEYDDLSVQLLDLIRAEKTYYENLAKECSLMLRE
;
A
#
# COMPACT_ATOMS: atom_id res chain seq x y z
N MET A 1 23.71 40.35 -18.11
CA MET A 1 22.47 40.40 -17.30
C MET A 1 21.29 39.65 -17.91
N LEU A 2 20.60 40.12 -18.98
CA LEU A 2 19.38 39.43 -19.47
C LEU A 2 19.63 38.04 -20.09
N ARG A 3 20.75 37.84 -20.80
CA ARG A 3 21.13 36.53 -21.36
C ARG A 3 21.56 35.53 -20.27
N ASP A 4 22.22 36.02 -19.22
CA ASP A 4 22.72 35.19 -18.12
C ASP A 4 21.56 34.72 -17.22
N ALA A 5 20.59 35.61 -16.96
CA ALA A 5 19.33 35.25 -16.30
C ALA A 5 18.56 34.18 -17.09
N ALA A 6 18.47 34.31 -18.42
CA ALA A 6 17.80 33.32 -19.26
C ALA A 6 18.49 31.93 -19.21
N GLY A 7 19.84 31.90 -19.20
CA GLY A 7 20.61 30.67 -19.04
C GLY A 7 20.38 29.99 -17.70
N VAL A 8 20.35 30.76 -16.60
CA VAL A 8 20.03 30.26 -15.25
C VAL A 8 18.61 29.69 -15.20
N HIS A 9 17.62 30.39 -15.75
CA HIS A 9 16.24 29.88 -15.81
C HIS A 9 16.12 28.55 -16.58
N LEU A 10 16.85 28.39 -17.69
CA LEU A 10 16.88 27.12 -18.43
C LEU A 10 17.44 25.98 -17.57
N LYS A 11 18.55 26.20 -16.86
CA LYS A 11 19.12 25.19 -15.96
C LYS A 11 18.19 24.85 -14.80
N MET A 12 17.52 25.84 -14.20
CA MET A 12 16.52 25.62 -13.16
C MET A 12 15.34 24.78 -13.68
N ALA A 13 14.88 25.05 -14.90
CA ALA A 13 13.84 24.26 -15.55
C ALA A 13 14.28 22.81 -15.79
N SER A 14 15.51 22.59 -16.25
CA SER A 14 16.10 21.24 -16.40
C SER A 14 16.19 20.52 -15.04
N ALA A 15 16.65 21.20 -13.99
CA ALA A 15 16.70 20.65 -12.64
C ALA A 15 15.31 20.25 -12.14
N ARG A 16 14.27 21.06 -12.43
CA ARG A 16 12.89 20.72 -12.07
C ARG A 16 12.39 19.49 -12.82
N LYS A 17 12.70 19.37 -14.10
CA LYS A 17 12.34 18.19 -14.89
C LYS A 17 12.96 16.92 -14.29
N LEU A 18 14.26 16.95 -13.99
CA LEU A 18 14.98 15.82 -13.38
C LEU A 18 14.40 15.45 -12.00
N PHE A 19 14.13 16.46 -11.15
CA PHE A 19 13.49 16.23 -9.86
C PHE A 19 12.12 15.53 -10.01
N ASN A 20 11.27 16.02 -10.92
CA ASN A 20 9.97 15.40 -11.16
C ASN A 20 10.11 13.96 -11.68
N GLU A 21 11.08 13.69 -12.55
CA GLU A 21 11.33 12.33 -13.07
C GLU A 21 11.82 11.39 -11.97
N ASP A 22 12.71 11.87 -11.10
CA ASP A 22 13.26 11.11 -9.98
C ASP A 22 12.16 10.76 -8.96
N VAL A 23 11.43 11.77 -8.47
CA VAL A 23 10.31 11.57 -7.53
C VAL A 23 9.22 10.66 -8.10
N ASN A 24 8.94 10.75 -9.40
CA ASN A 24 7.97 9.86 -10.01
C ASN A 24 8.39 8.39 -9.91
N LYS A 25 9.66 8.09 -10.21
CA LYS A 25 10.18 6.72 -10.25
C LYS A 25 10.47 6.15 -8.86
N THR A 26 11.03 6.95 -7.96
CA THR A 26 11.56 6.46 -6.67
C THR A 26 10.58 6.60 -5.51
N PHE A 27 9.46 7.30 -5.69
CA PHE A 27 8.46 7.47 -4.64
C PHE A 27 7.04 7.20 -5.14
N ILE A 28 6.60 7.90 -6.20
CA ILE A 28 5.20 7.86 -6.63
C ILE A 28 4.83 6.50 -7.23
N GLU A 29 5.66 5.94 -8.10
CA GLU A 29 5.41 4.64 -8.73
C GLU A 29 5.41 3.49 -7.71
N ASP A 30 6.38 3.48 -6.79
CA ASP A 30 6.46 2.49 -5.71
C ASP A 30 5.24 2.55 -4.78
N LEU A 31 4.85 3.77 -4.36
CA LEU A 31 3.67 3.95 -3.52
C LEU A 31 2.38 3.51 -4.25
N LYS A 32 2.24 3.84 -5.53
CA LYS A 32 1.12 3.40 -6.36
C LYS A 32 1.07 1.87 -6.48
N SER A 33 2.23 1.24 -6.66
CA SER A 33 2.36 -0.22 -6.76
C SER A 33 1.89 -0.88 -5.46
N PHE A 34 2.36 -0.39 -4.30
CA PHE A 34 1.94 -0.89 -3.00
C PHE A 34 0.41 -0.74 -2.78
N VAL A 35 -0.13 0.45 -3.04
CA VAL A 35 -1.57 0.74 -2.82
C VAL A 35 -2.46 -0.12 -3.70
N ASN A 36 -2.14 -0.22 -4.99
CA ASN A 36 -2.99 -0.93 -5.96
C ASN A 36 -2.76 -2.44 -6.00
N GLY A 37 -1.61 -2.91 -5.51
CA GLY A 37 -1.28 -4.33 -5.41
C GLY A 37 -1.50 -4.84 -4.00
N THR A 38 -0.44 -4.77 -3.18
CA THR A 38 -0.38 -5.41 -1.87
C THR A 38 -1.50 -4.96 -0.91
N LEU A 39 -1.75 -3.66 -0.79
CA LEU A 39 -2.80 -3.16 0.09
C LEU A 39 -4.20 -3.55 -0.41
N ALA A 40 -4.44 -3.46 -1.72
CA ALA A 40 -5.71 -3.85 -2.32
C ALA A 40 -6.02 -5.34 -2.08
N ASP A 41 -5.03 -6.21 -2.20
CA ASP A 41 -5.22 -7.65 -1.96
C ASP A 41 -5.43 -7.98 -0.47
N ALA A 42 -4.76 -7.27 0.44
CA ALA A 42 -5.05 -7.36 1.87
C ALA A 42 -6.49 -6.93 2.19
N LEU A 43 -6.97 -5.84 1.61
CA LEU A 43 -8.35 -5.39 1.81
C LEU A 43 -9.38 -6.42 1.30
N LYS A 44 -9.12 -7.06 0.16
CA LYS A 44 -9.95 -8.17 -0.34
C LYS A 44 -9.94 -9.36 0.62
N ALA A 45 -8.77 -9.74 1.13
CA ALA A 45 -8.62 -10.84 2.08
C ALA A 45 -9.38 -10.57 3.39
N LYS A 46 -9.32 -9.33 3.89
CA LYS A 46 -10.12 -8.88 5.03
C LYS A 46 -11.63 -9.04 4.78
N GLY A 47 -12.11 -8.69 3.59
CA GLY A 47 -13.52 -8.89 3.21
C GLY A 47 -13.93 -10.36 3.30
N LYS A 48 -13.15 -11.26 2.68
CA LYS A 48 -13.41 -12.71 2.73
C LYS A 48 -13.40 -13.29 4.14
N LEU A 49 -12.48 -12.82 4.99
CA LEU A 49 -12.46 -13.18 6.41
C LEU A 49 -13.74 -12.76 7.14
N GLN A 50 -14.27 -11.57 6.85
CA GLN A 50 -15.50 -11.09 7.46
C GLN A 50 -16.71 -11.92 7.02
N GLU A 51 -16.81 -12.22 5.72
CA GLU A 51 -17.84 -13.09 5.16
C GLU A 51 -17.80 -14.49 5.79
N GLY A 52 -16.65 -15.15 5.77
CA GLY A 52 -16.51 -16.49 6.35
C GLY A 52 -16.80 -16.54 7.86
N ARG A 53 -16.47 -15.46 8.60
CA ARG A 53 -16.85 -15.37 10.02
C ARG A 53 -18.36 -15.31 10.20
N LEU A 54 -19.06 -14.52 9.37
CA LEU A 54 -20.52 -14.41 9.42
C LEU A 54 -21.21 -15.74 9.08
N ASP A 55 -20.69 -16.49 8.11
CA ASP A 55 -21.22 -17.81 7.74
C ASP A 55 -21.05 -18.84 8.86
N MET A 56 -19.88 -18.82 9.53
CA MET A 56 -19.62 -19.66 10.71
C MET A 56 -20.55 -19.28 11.87
N ASP A 57 -20.71 -17.99 12.17
CA ASP A 57 -21.60 -17.51 13.23
C ASP A 57 -23.06 -17.87 12.96
N SER A 58 -23.50 -17.73 11.70
CA SER A 58 -24.82 -18.16 11.23
C SER A 58 -25.02 -19.67 11.44
N SER A 59 -24.05 -20.49 11.03
CA SER A 59 -24.09 -21.95 11.18
C SER A 59 -24.09 -22.39 12.65
N LYS A 60 -23.31 -21.73 13.51
CA LYS A 60 -23.34 -21.95 14.97
C LYS A 60 -24.73 -21.66 15.54
N ASN A 61 -25.38 -20.60 15.07
CA ASN A 61 -26.75 -20.29 15.49
C ASN A 61 -27.77 -21.33 15.01
N LYS A 62 -27.62 -21.87 13.78
CA LYS A 62 -28.47 -22.98 13.31
C LYS A 62 -28.34 -24.22 14.19
N VAL A 63 -27.11 -24.61 14.57
CA VAL A 63 -26.86 -25.74 15.48
C VAL A 63 -27.53 -25.51 16.83
N LYS A 64 -27.39 -24.31 17.42
CA LYS A 64 -28.01 -23.97 18.72
C LYS A 64 -29.55 -24.03 18.69
N ASN A 65 -30.15 -23.70 17.54
CA ASN A 65 -31.59 -23.61 17.36
C ASN A 65 -32.20 -24.88 16.73
N ALA A 66 -31.43 -25.96 16.56
CA ALA A 66 -31.92 -27.21 16.01
C ALA A 66 -32.99 -27.82 16.93
N LYS A 67 -34.09 -28.31 16.34
CA LYS A 67 -35.26 -28.83 17.08
C LYS A 67 -35.18 -30.33 17.35
N ASP A 68 -34.39 -31.04 16.57
CA ASP A 68 -34.20 -32.48 16.67
C ASP A 68 -32.76 -32.89 16.33
N ASN A 69 -32.44 -34.16 16.60
CA ASN A 69 -31.09 -34.70 16.46
C ASN A 69 -30.63 -34.81 14.99
N GLU A 70 -31.56 -35.06 14.06
CA GLU A 70 -31.23 -35.19 12.63
C GLU A 70 -30.86 -33.83 12.04
N GLN A 71 -31.68 -32.81 12.33
CA GLN A 71 -31.43 -31.42 11.96
C GLN A 71 -30.12 -30.92 12.58
N ARG A 72 -29.88 -31.24 13.85
CA ARG A 72 -28.64 -30.88 14.54
C ARG A 72 -27.42 -31.50 13.86
N ALA A 73 -27.45 -32.80 13.56
CA ALA A 73 -26.35 -33.48 12.88
C ALA A 73 -26.04 -32.86 11.50
N LYS A 74 -27.08 -32.48 10.75
CA LYS A 74 -26.92 -31.78 9.47
C LYS A 74 -26.25 -30.41 9.63
N PHE A 75 -26.70 -29.60 10.59
CA PHE A 75 -26.10 -28.28 10.84
C PHE A 75 -24.69 -28.36 11.42
N GLU A 76 -24.37 -29.38 12.22
CA GLU A 76 -23.01 -29.62 12.70
C GLU A 76 -22.07 -29.99 11.54
N ALA A 77 -22.55 -30.73 10.54
CA ALA A 77 -21.78 -31.01 9.33
C ALA A 77 -21.53 -29.74 8.49
N GLU A 78 -22.54 -28.88 8.32
CA GLU A 78 -22.42 -27.58 7.66
C GLU A 78 -21.44 -26.66 8.39
N LEU A 79 -21.55 -26.56 9.72
CA LEU A 79 -20.65 -25.78 10.55
C LEU A 79 -19.19 -26.22 10.38
N ARG A 80 -18.91 -27.54 10.40
CA ARG A 80 -17.54 -28.06 10.19
C ARG A 80 -16.97 -27.67 8.84
N GLN A 81 -17.79 -27.64 7.78
CA GLN A 81 -17.33 -27.19 6.46
C GLN A 81 -16.93 -25.71 6.49
N HIS A 82 -17.77 -24.86 7.10
CA HIS A 82 -17.46 -23.44 7.25
C HIS A 82 -16.24 -23.18 8.14
N GLU A 83 -16.02 -23.97 9.20
CA GLU A 83 -14.82 -23.88 10.04
C GLU A 83 -13.55 -24.20 9.23
N ILE A 84 -13.56 -25.27 8.43
CA ILE A 84 -12.43 -25.65 7.56
C ILE A 84 -12.14 -24.56 6.52
N GLU A 85 -13.19 -24.02 5.89
CA GLU A 85 -13.04 -22.95 4.90
C GLU A 85 -12.53 -21.66 5.52
N TYR A 86 -13.08 -21.28 6.69
CA TYR A 86 -12.64 -20.11 7.44
C TYR A 86 -11.16 -20.22 7.85
N ASP A 87 -10.73 -21.36 8.38
CA ASP A 87 -9.34 -21.57 8.80
C ASP A 87 -8.37 -21.41 7.62
N LYS A 88 -8.72 -21.94 6.45
CA LYS A 88 -7.94 -21.77 5.23
C LYS A 88 -7.83 -20.30 4.82
N VAL A 89 -8.96 -19.59 4.78
CA VAL A 89 -8.99 -18.15 4.42
C VAL A 89 -8.24 -17.32 5.46
N HIS A 90 -8.35 -17.67 6.74
CA HIS A 90 -7.65 -17.00 7.83
C HIS A 90 -6.13 -17.13 7.67
N GLN A 91 -5.62 -18.34 7.48
CA GLN A 91 -4.18 -18.57 7.27
C GLN A 91 -3.64 -17.78 6.07
N GLN A 92 -4.37 -17.79 4.95
CA GLN A 92 -3.99 -17.02 3.75
C GLN A 92 -4.02 -15.52 4.00
N SER A 93 -5.02 -15.03 4.75
CA SER A 93 -5.17 -13.60 5.03
C SER A 93 -4.12 -13.08 6.00
N VAL A 94 -3.76 -13.86 7.02
CA VAL A 94 -2.68 -13.51 7.96
C VAL A 94 -1.36 -13.32 7.19
N ALA A 95 -1.02 -14.26 6.30
CA ALA A 95 0.18 -14.14 5.49
C ALA A 95 0.17 -12.89 4.59
N LEU A 96 -0.99 -12.53 4.03
CA LEU A 96 -1.14 -11.28 3.27
C LEU A 96 -0.95 -10.04 4.16
N PHE A 97 -1.53 -10.02 5.36
CA PHE A 97 -1.39 -8.89 6.29
C PHE A 97 0.05 -8.71 6.76
N GLU A 98 0.74 -9.80 7.11
CA GLU A 98 2.15 -9.76 7.49
C GLU A 98 3.01 -9.21 6.35
N LYS A 99 2.75 -9.67 5.11
CA LYS A 99 3.40 -9.13 3.91
C LYS A 99 3.11 -7.64 3.74
N THR A 100 1.87 -7.21 3.89
CA THR A 100 1.48 -5.80 3.74
C THR A 100 2.14 -4.90 4.76
N VAL A 101 2.21 -5.32 6.03
CA VAL A 101 2.88 -4.54 7.08
C VAL A 101 4.37 -4.41 6.76
N LYS A 102 5.02 -5.51 6.39
CA LYS A 102 6.45 -5.48 6.02
C LYS A 102 6.72 -4.55 4.83
N GLU A 103 5.97 -4.68 3.74
CA GLU A 103 6.16 -3.83 2.57
C GLU A 103 5.82 -2.36 2.85
N TYR A 104 4.87 -2.10 3.75
CA TYR A 104 4.59 -0.73 4.21
C TYR A 104 5.77 -0.14 4.99
N ASP A 105 6.39 -0.90 5.89
CA ASP A 105 7.56 -0.44 6.63
C ASP A 105 8.74 -0.16 5.69
N ASP A 106 8.90 -0.98 4.65
CA ASP A 106 9.93 -0.80 3.62
C ASP A 106 9.74 0.51 2.81
N LEU A 107 8.50 1.03 2.69
CA LEU A 107 8.23 2.33 2.03
C LEU A 107 8.87 3.54 2.73
N SER A 108 9.36 3.38 3.96
CA SER A 108 10.14 4.41 4.65
C SER A 108 11.40 4.79 3.87
N VAL A 109 11.98 3.87 3.09
CA VAL A 109 13.13 4.14 2.22
C VAL A 109 12.74 5.09 1.09
N GLN A 110 11.60 4.87 0.46
CA GLN A 110 11.07 5.74 -0.61
C GLN A 110 10.78 7.16 -0.09
N LEU A 111 10.34 7.30 1.17
CA LEU A 111 10.19 8.62 1.79
C LEU A 111 11.54 9.34 1.96
N LEU A 112 12.59 8.60 2.35
CA LEU A 112 13.94 9.15 2.42
C LEU A 112 14.46 9.56 1.04
N ASP A 113 14.12 8.80 0.00
CA ASP A 113 14.51 9.14 -1.38
C ASP A 113 13.81 10.41 -1.89
N LEU A 114 12.53 10.62 -1.54
CA LEU A 114 11.85 11.90 -1.78
C LEU A 114 12.60 13.07 -1.13
N ILE A 115 12.96 12.94 0.15
CA ILE A 115 13.68 14.00 0.88
C ILE A 115 15.05 14.27 0.25
N ARG A 116 15.76 13.23 -0.21
CA ARG A 116 17.04 13.36 -0.92
C ARG A 116 16.88 14.06 -2.26
N ALA A 117 15.84 13.73 -3.03
CA ALA A 117 15.52 14.37 -4.30
C ALA A 117 15.20 15.85 -4.09
N GLU A 118 14.39 16.19 -3.07
CA GLU A 118 14.07 17.58 -2.72
C GLU A 118 15.31 18.36 -2.32
N LYS A 119 16.13 17.80 -1.42
CA LYS A 119 17.40 18.41 -1.01
C LYS A 119 18.28 18.70 -2.22
N THR A 120 18.50 17.70 -3.07
CA THR A 120 19.35 17.83 -4.27
C THR A 120 18.81 18.91 -5.21
N TYR A 121 17.50 18.96 -5.43
CA TYR A 121 16.86 19.97 -6.25
C TYR A 121 17.10 21.39 -5.70
N TYR A 122 16.81 21.63 -4.42
CA TYR A 122 16.97 22.95 -3.82
C TYR A 122 18.44 23.38 -3.69
N GLU A 123 19.37 22.46 -3.42
CA GLU A 123 20.81 22.73 -3.43
C GLU A 123 21.28 23.16 -4.83
N ASN A 124 20.80 22.49 -5.88
CA ASN A 124 21.10 22.86 -7.26
C ASN A 124 20.55 24.25 -7.61
N LEU A 125 19.31 24.55 -7.22
CA LEU A 125 18.73 25.88 -7.44
C LEU A 125 19.50 26.98 -6.69
N ALA A 126 19.82 26.76 -5.42
CA ALA A 126 20.58 27.71 -4.61
C ALA A 126 21.95 28.02 -5.24
N LYS A 127 22.63 26.99 -5.78
CA LYS A 127 23.89 27.14 -6.48
C LYS A 127 23.74 28.00 -7.74
N GLU A 128 22.77 27.70 -8.61
CA GLU A 128 22.57 28.46 -9.85
C GLU A 128 22.15 29.92 -9.57
N CYS A 129 21.30 30.17 -8.57
CA CYS A 129 20.96 31.52 -8.13
C CYS A 129 22.17 32.28 -7.56
N SER A 130 23.03 31.59 -6.80
CA SER A 130 24.25 32.19 -6.25
C SER A 130 25.25 32.59 -7.33
N LEU A 131 25.34 31.83 -8.43
CA LEU A 131 26.17 32.19 -9.58
C LEU A 131 25.66 33.46 -10.25
N MET A 132 24.34 33.58 -10.44
CA MET A 132 23.70 34.78 -11.00
C MET A 132 23.98 36.05 -10.18
N LEU A 133 24.06 35.93 -8.85
CA LEU A 133 24.31 37.07 -7.95
C LEU A 133 25.78 37.49 -7.85
N ARG A 134 26.71 36.65 -8.33
CA ARG A 134 28.15 36.92 -8.31
C ARG A 134 28.68 37.51 -9.63
N GLU A 135 27.84 37.56 -10.66
CA GLU A 135 28.06 38.18 -11.97
C GLU A 135 27.43 39.59 -12.04
#